data_AF-A0A3S2AS32-F1
#
_entry.id   AF-A0A3S2AS32-F1
#
_cell.length_a   1.000
_cell.length_b   1.000
_cell.length_c   1.000
_cell.angle_alpha   90.00
_cell.angle_beta   90.00
_cell.angle_gamma   90.00
#
_symmetry.space_group_name_H-M   'P 1'
#
loop_
_entity.id
_entity.type
_entity.pdbx_description
1 polymer ?
#
loop_
_entity_poly.entity_id
_entity_poly.type
_entity_poly.pdbx_seq_one_letter_code
_entity_poly.pdbx_strand_id
1 'polypeptide(L)'
;MRWRLCASLSLGIFLGLAGMVQAAEVRFVGKVEHKGSEAVGFRLEGEINDTDSASVKVALAKAGISNDGEVWPRIVVELNSSGGSYQAGLDLALLFRRLGLATVVKSGDHCFSACALAFLGGTQRATDPTPAPEDGPIPDQLPDRSIARDALLGFHAPYLALSGSSYTADNVSEAYTAAVLGISRFIATADHLYVSTAELPKLLKPTRDDLYMADNVDAVRFLGIDYIDYALQIRDLKGITPSMILNACVNRYYHLRGRSSLAGYGMAASVREEFVEGSKLLENGEEKEVFGVRRIKYGERSTNVVFTPIAKTDDGRSFVWCLFGPVGSDATTIYKPAGTVEELFAELRNGSGQWWEFSSSQTTMKIGHTDPIETMMRVLDMVPPETKLNDVGKIVGQYQADEMNIPSP
;
A
#
# COMPACT_ATOMS: atom_id res chain seq x y z
N MET A 1 -19.11 31.27 -67.16
CA MET A 1 -20.32 30.94 -66.39
C MET A 1 -19.90 30.10 -65.19
N ARG A 2 -19.70 30.72 -64.02
CA ARG A 2 -19.26 30.04 -62.78
C ARG A 2 -20.37 30.19 -61.75
N TRP A 3 -21.03 29.09 -61.40
CA TRP A 3 -22.00 29.05 -60.31
C TRP A 3 -21.27 29.03 -58.96
N ARG A 4 -21.60 29.99 -58.10
CA ARG A 4 -21.24 30.00 -56.67
C ARG A 4 -22.47 29.53 -55.89
N LEU A 5 -22.34 28.40 -55.19
CA LEU A 5 -23.29 27.97 -54.17
C LEU A 5 -23.00 28.75 -52.88
N CYS A 6 -23.98 29.55 -52.44
CA CYS A 6 -24.03 30.12 -51.10
C CYS A 6 -24.53 29.03 -50.13
N ALA A 7 -23.66 28.54 -49.26
CA ALA A 7 -24.08 27.78 -48.08
C ALA A 7 -24.21 28.75 -46.90
N SER A 8 -25.44 29.06 -46.54
CA SER A 8 -25.80 29.77 -45.31
C SER A 8 -25.59 28.86 -44.11
N LEU A 9 -24.57 29.14 -43.30
CA LEU A 9 -24.32 28.47 -42.02
C LEU A 9 -25.19 29.15 -40.95
N SER A 10 -26.27 28.48 -40.55
CA SER A 10 -27.07 28.87 -39.39
C SER A 10 -26.26 28.59 -38.12
N LEU A 11 -25.79 29.66 -37.47
CA LEU A 11 -25.07 29.62 -36.20
C LEU A 11 -26.05 29.25 -35.08
N GLY A 12 -26.15 27.96 -34.77
CA GLY A 12 -26.86 27.48 -33.59
C GLY A 12 -26.08 27.85 -32.32
N ILE A 13 -26.66 28.73 -31.51
CA ILE A 13 -26.15 29.09 -30.18
C ILE A 13 -26.26 27.85 -29.29
N PHE A 14 -25.16 27.15 -29.08
CA PHE A 14 -25.02 26.21 -27.98
C PHE A 14 -24.84 27.04 -26.69
N LEU A 15 -25.92 27.25 -25.95
CA LEU A 15 -25.85 27.62 -24.55
C LEU A 15 -25.24 26.44 -23.78
N GLY A 16 -23.93 26.50 -23.54
CA GLY A 16 -23.27 25.63 -22.57
C GLY A 16 -23.77 25.98 -21.18
N LEU A 17 -24.48 25.05 -20.54
CA LEU A 17 -24.72 25.09 -19.10
C LEU A 17 -23.36 25.00 -18.41
N ALA A 18 -22.91 26.09 -17.80
CA ALA A 18 -21.87 26.05 -16.79
C ALA A 18 -22.42 25.21 -15.62
N GLY A 19 -21.95 23.98 -15.48
CA GLY A 19 -22.28 23.15 -14.32
C GLY A 19 -21.85 23.89 -13.07
N MET A 20 -22.80 24.14 -12.16
CA MET A 20 -22.46 24.56 -10.81
C MET A 20 -21.54 23.49 -10.22
N VAL A 21 -20.35 23.88 -9.75
CA VAL A 21 -19.46 23.00 -9.01
C VAL A 21 -20.21 22.56 -7.75
N GLN A 22 -20.71 21.33 -7.73
CA GLN A 22 -21.40 20.76 -6.59
C GLN A 22 -20.40 20.03 -5.71
N ALA A 23 -20.56 20.17 -4.39
CA ALA A 23 -19.83 19.39 -3.39
C ALA A 23 -20.03 17.88 -3.59
N ALA A 24 -19.13 17.08 -3.02
CA ALA A 24 -19.26 15.64 -3.07
C ALA A 24 -20.54 15.22 -2.33
N GLU A 25 -21.32 14.34 -2.96
CA GLU A 25 -22.46 13.71 -2.34
C GLU A 25 -21.97 12.56 -1.46
N VAL A 26 -22.39 12.58 -0.18
CA VAL A 26 -22.16 11.47 0.74
C VAL A 26 -23.50 10.78 1.03
N ARG A 27 -23.60 9.50 0.65
CA ARG A 27 -24.84 8.73 0.80
C ARG A 27 -24.60 7.39 1.49
N PHE A 28 -25.57 6.99 2.32
CA PHE A 28 -25.61 5.66 2.92
C PHE A 28 -25.97 4.62 1.84
N VAL A 29 -25.20 3.53 1.75
CA VAL A 29 -25.43 2.47 0.75
C VAL A 29 -25.88 1.14 1.36
N GLY A 30 -26.08 1.08 2.68
CA GLY A 30 -26.54 -0.12 3.37
C GLY A 30 -25.42 -0.94 3.99
N LYS A 31 -25.70 -2.22 4.21
CA LYS A 31 -24.71 -3.20 4.66
C LYS A 31 -23.84 -3.62 3.49
N VAL A 32 -22.53 -3.67 3.71
CA VAL A 32 -21.53 -4.09 2.74
C VAL A 32 -20.63 -5.18 3.34
N GLU A 33 -19.96 -5.94 2.49
CA GLU A 33 -18.92 -6.87 2.90
C GLU A 33 -17.56 -6.16 2.85
N HIS A 34 -16.76 -6.31 3.92
CA HIS A 34 -15.39 -5.80 3.99
C HIS A 34 -14.49 -6.73 4.78
N LYS A 35 -13.49 -7.31 4.10
CA LYS A 35 -12.50 -8.24 4.66
C LYS A 35 -13.14 -9.44 5.38
N GLY A 36 -14.13 -10.06 4.73
CA GLY A 36 -14.86 -11.24 5.19
C GLY A 36 -15.90 -10.98 6.27
N SER A 37 -16.23 -9.73 6.57
CA SER A 37 -17.16 -9.35 7.64
C SER A 37 -18.17 -8.30 7.17
N GLU A 38 -19.35 -8.27 7.80
CA GLU A 38 -20.36 -7.24 7.53
C GLU A 38 -19.87 -5.87 8.07
N ALA A 39 -20.07 -4.82 7.27
CA ALA A 39 -19.78 -3.44 7.58
C ALA A 39 -20.93 -2.53 7.11
N VAL A 40 -20.89 -1.28 7.54
CA VAL A 40 -21.83 -0.24 7.14
C VAL A 40 -21.19 0.60 6.04
N GLY A 41 -21.81 0.66 4.87
CA GLY A 41 -21.25 1.32 3.69
C GLY A 41 -21.76 2.74 3.48
N PHE A 42 -20.85 3.63 3.12
CA PHE A 42 -21.15 4.96 2.59
C PHE A 42 -20.45 5.14 1.25
N ARG A 43 -21.01 5.98 0.38
CA ARG A 43 -20.37 6.39 -0.87
C ARG A 43 -20.17 7.89 -0.88
N LEU A 44 -18.94 8.32 -1.20
CA LEU A 44 -18.57 9.71 -1.42
C LEU A 44 -18.24 9.87 -2.91
N GLU A 45 -19.03 10.69 -3.60
CA GLU A 45 -18.95 10.86 -5.05
C GLU A 45 -19.05 12.33 -5.45
N GLY A 46 -18.20 12.78 -6.38
CA GLY A 46 -18.18 14.18 -6.85
C GLY A 46 -16.94 14.95 -6.45
N GLU A 47 -16.95 16.27 -6.63
CA GLU A 47 -15.80 17.14 -6.36
C GLU A 47 -15.63 17.39 -4.85
N ILE A 48 -14.43 17.16 -4.34
CA ILE A 48 -14.13 17.29 -2.91
C ILE A 48 -13.94 18.76 -2.52
N ASN A 49 -14.63 19.22 -1.48
CA ASN A 49 -14.47 20.56 -0.93
C ASN A 49 -14.64 20.62 0.59
N ASP A 50 -14.46 21.81 1.13
CA ASP A 50 -14.35 22.06 2.57
C ASP A 50 -15.63 21.74 3.36
N THR A 51 -16.76 21.48 2.70
CA THR A 51 -18.02 21.07 3.35
C THR A 51 -18.14 19.56 3.56
N ASP A 52 -17.32 18.74 2.89
CA ASP A 52 -17.54 17.29 2.83
C ASP A 52 -17.31 16.60 4.17
N SER A 53 -16.38 17.11 4.99
CA SER A 53 -16.18 16.60 6.35
C SER A 53 -17.46 16.71 7.21
N ALA A 54 -18.23 17.79 7.03
CA ALA A 54 -19.52 17.94 7.69
C ALA A 54 -20.58 17.03 7.04
N SER A 55 -20.58 16.92 5.71
CA SER A 55 -21.48 16.02 4.97
C SER A 55 -21.35 14.56 5.39
N VAL A 56 -20.12 14.08 5.65
CA VAL A 56 -19.87 12.73 6.19
C VAL A 56 -20.55 12.56 7.55
N LYS A 57 -20.34 13.48 8.50
CA LYS A 57 -20.97 13.43 9.83
C LYS A 57 -22.49 13.46 9.74
N VAL A 58 -23.05 14.29 8.85
CA VAL A 58 -24.49 14.36 8.62
C VAL A 58 -25.02 13.05 8.03
N ALA A 59 -24.30 12.43 7.10
CA ALA A 59 -24.69 11.15 6.52
C ALA A 59 -24.70 10.02 7.57
N LEU A 60 -23.67 9.96 8.43
CA LEU A 60 -23.61 9.03 9.56
C LEU A 60 -24.82 9.22 10.49
N ALA A 61 -25.10 10.45 10.92
CA ALA A 61 -26.23 10.75 11.79
C ALA A 61 -27.58 10.39 11.15
N LYS A 62 -27.77 10.68 9.86
CA LYS A 62 -28.99 10.29 9.11
C LYS A 62 -29.17 8.78 9.00
N ALA A 63 -28.07 8.02 8.98
CA ALA A 63 -28.10 6.56 9.01
C ALA A 63 -28.31 5.99 10.43
N GLY A 64 -28.49 6.84 11.43
CA GLY A 64 -28.67 6.42 12.83
C GLY A 64 -27.36 6.00 13.51
N ILE A 65 -26.21 6.43 12.98
CA ILE A 65 -24.90 6.13 13.57
C ILE A 65 -24.50 7.29 14.47
N SER A 66 -24.48 7.05 15.77
CA SER A 66 -24.11 8.02 16.80
C SER A 66 -23.22 7.43 17.89
N ASN A 67 -22.58 8.32 18.66
CA ASN A 67 -21.70 7.98 19.78
C ASN A 67 -22.47 7.84 21.12
N ASP A 68 -23.75 7.48 21.08
CA ASP A 68 -24.66 7.47 22.23
C ASP A 68 -24.56 6.20 23.10
N GLY A 69 -23.40 5.54 23.10
CA GLY A 69 -23.12 4.35 23.91
C GLY A 69 -23.37 3.02 23.19
N GLU A 70 -23.78 3.04 21.92
CA GLU A 70 -23.74 1.87 21.05
C GLU A 70 -22.30 1.56 20.59
N VAL A 71 -22.02 0.29 20.27
CA VAL A 71 -20.71 -0.12 19.74
C VAL A 71 -20.53 0.49 18.37
N TRP A 72 -19.52 1.36 18.21
CA TRP A 72 -19.18 1.96 16.92
C TRP A 72 -18.95 0.87 15.85
N PRO A 73 -19.79 0.82 14.79
CA PRO A 73 -19.73 -0.25 13.82
C PRO A 73 -18.51 -0.11 12.93
N ARG A 74 -18.15 -1.20 12.24
CA ARG A 74 -17.20 -1.11 11.13
C ARG A 74 -17.87 -0.36 9.99
N ILE A 75 -17.26 0.76 9.58
CA ILE A 75 -17.78 1.61 8.50
C ILE A 75 -16.76 1.66 7.37
N VAL A 76 -17.26 1.60 6.13
CA VAL A 76 -16.46 1.64 4.92
C VAL A 76 -16.96 2.78 4.04
N VAL A 77 -16.05 3.62 3.58
CA VAL A 77 -16.34 4.71 2.63
C VAL A 77 -15.83 4.32 1.24
N GLU A 78 -16.77 4.14 0.32
CA GLU A 78 -16.54 3.92 -1.10
C GLU A 78 -16.26 5.27 -1.77
N LEU A 79 -15.05 5.45 -2.28
CA LEU A 79 -14.57 6.71 -2.83
C LEU A 79 -14.61 6.68 -4.36
N ASN A 80 -15.32 7.63 -4.95
CA ASN A 80 -15.36 7.83 -6.40
C ASN A 80 -15.29 9.33 -6.74
N SER A 81 -14.09 9.87 -6.94
CA SER A 81 -13.91 11.31 -7.16
C SER A 81 -12.65 11.62 -7.96
N SER A 82 -12.76 12.62 -8.84
CA SER A 82 -11.61 13.19 -9.56
C SER A 82 -10.77 14.13 -8.70
N GLY A 83 -11.13 14.36 -7.43
CA GLY A 83 -10.43 15.25 -6.52
C GLY A 83 -11.20 16.54 -6.24
N GLY A 84 -10.46 17.62 -5.96
CA GLY A 84 -10.99 18.92 -5.57
C GLY A 84 -10.01 19.66 -4.66
N SER A 85 -10.50 20.28 -3.59
CA SER A 85 -9.68 20.98 -2.58
C SER A 85 -8.70 20.02 -1.90
N TYR A 86 -7.40 20.26 -2.09
CA TYR A 86 -6.33 19.46 -1.48
C TYR A 86 -6.41 19.49 0.05
N GLN A 87 -6.79 20.64 0.63
CA GLN A 87 -6.99 20.79 2.07
C GLN A 87 -8.17 19.95 2.56
N ALA A 88 -9.31 20.02 1.85
CA ALA A 88 -10.48 19.20 2.18
C ALA A 88 -10.19 17.69 2.08
N GLY A 89 -9.37 17.27 1.11
CA GLY A 89 -8.89 15.88 1.03
C GLY A 89 -8.13 15.44 2.29
N LEU A 90 -7.26 16.30 2.82
CA LEU A 90 -6.57 16.04 4.10
C LEU A 90 -7.53 16.11 5.30
N ASP A 91 -8.50 17.03 5.30
CA ASP A 91 -9.53 17.09 6.35
C ASP A 91 -10.33 15.79 6.41
N LEU A 92 -10.76 15.28 5.26
CA LEU A 92 -11.43 13.97 5.16
C LEU A 92 -10.53 12.84 5.64
N ALA A 93 -9.25 12.82 5.23
CA ALA A 93 -8.32 11.79 5.65
C ALA A 93 -8.20 11.73 7.19
N LEU A 94 -8.05 12.89 7.82
CA LEU A 94 -7.92 13.00 9.27
C LEU A 94 -9.25 12.75 9.99
N LEU A 95 -10.38 13.08 9.37
CA LEU A 95 -11.71 12.73 9.88
C LEU A 95 -11.90 11.22 9.87
N PHE A 96 -11.57 10.54 8.76
CA PHE A 96 -11.67 9.08 8.63
C PHE A 96 -10.84 8.38 9.70
N ARG A 97 -9.63 8.88 9.98
CA ARG A 97 -8.82 8.34 11.08
C ARG A 97 -9.47 8.50 12.45
N ARG A 98 -9.97 9.69 12.78
CA ARG A 98 -10.63 9.94 14.08
C ARG A 98 -11.87 9.08 14.27
N LEU A 99 -12.63 8.90 13.19
CA LEU A 99 -13.87 8.13 13.17
C LEU A 99 -13.65 6.64 12.95
N GLY A 100 -12.43 6.15 12.74
CA GLY A 100 -12.19 4.72 12.52
C GLY A 100 -12.84 4.19 11.23
N LEU A 101 -12.89 4.98 10.16
CA LEU A 101 -13.54 4.61 8.90
C LEU A 101 -12.52 3.98 7.95
N ALA A 102 -12.85 2.81 7.41
CA ALA A 102 -12.09 2.20 6.32
C ALA A 102 -12.41 2.88 4.98
N THR A 103 -11.49 2.81 4.02
CA THR A 103 -11.68 3.37 2.66
C THR A 103 -11.54 2.30 1.60
N VAL A 104 -12.34 2.41 0.54
CA VAL A 104 -12.26 1.53 -0.62
C VAL A 104 -12.48 2.29 -1.91
N VAL A 105 -11.71 1.95 -2.95
CA VAL A 105 -12.04 2.32 -4.35
C VAL A 105 -12.52 1.05 -5.05
N LYS A 106 -13.78 1.03 -5.47
CA LYS A 106 -14.40 -0.15 -6.09
C LYS A 106 -14.00 -0.30 -7.55
N SER A 107 -14.29 -1.47 -8.11
CA SER A 107 -14.01 -1.78 -9.51
C SER A 107 -14.75 -0.79 -10.42
N GLY A 108 -14.02 -0.17 -11.35
CA GLY A 108 -14.55 0.85 -12.25
C GLY A 108 -14.67 2.25 -11.65
N ASP A 109 -14.48 2.43 -10.34
CA ASP A 109 -14.40 3.75 -9.71
C ASP A 109 -12.97 4.30 -9.81
N HIS A 110 -12.86 5.63 -9.67
CA HIS A 110 -11.58 6.32 -9.60
C HIS A 110 -11.50 7.24 -8.39
N CYS A 111 -10.30 7.41 -7.86
CA CYS A 111 -10.03 8.29 -6.73
C CYS A 111 -8.70 9.02 -6.97
N PHE A 112 -8.78 10.26 -7.41
CA PHE A 112 -7.61 11.06 -7.78
C PHE A 112 -7.41 12.26 -6.87
N SER A 113 -6.18 12.74 -6.76
CA SER A 113 -5.87 14.02 -6.14
C SER A 113 -6.32 14.09 -4.67
N ALA A 114 -7.14 15.08 -4.28
CA ALA A 114 -7.75 15.20 -2.96
C ALA A 114 -8.49 13.93 -2.51
N CYS A 115 -9.10 13.18 -3.43
CA CYS A 115 -9.73 11.90 -3.10
C CYS A 115 -8.68 10.88 -2.65
N ALA A 116 -7.56 10.81 -3.36
CA ALA A 116 -6.47 9.90 -3.01
C ALA A 116 -5.87 10.25 -1.64
N LEU A 117 -5.87 11.53 -1.23
CA LEU A 117 -5.51 11.92 0.14
C LEU A 117 -6.54 11.43 1.16
N ALA A 118 -7.84 11.66 0.91
CA ALA A 118 -8.91 11.15 1.77
C ALA A 118 -8.82 9.63 1.93
N PHE A 119 -8.52 8.91 0.84
CA PHE A 119 -8.28 7.47 0.82
C PHE A 119 -7.19 7.03 1.81
N LEU A 120 -6.09 7.78 1.94
CA LEU A 120 -5.02 7.46 2.90
C LEU A 120 -5.48 7.46 4.36
N GLY A 121 -6.58 8.16 4.68
CA GLY A 121 -7.19 8.18 6.00
C GLY A 121 -7.94 6.90 6.40
N GLY A 122 -8.10 5.95 5.47
CA GLY A 122 -8.72 4.66 5.77
C GLY A 122 -8.00 3.94 6.90
N THR A 123 -8.72 3.61 7.97
CA THR A 123 -8.13 3.05 9.18
C THR A 123 -9.04 2.03 9.83
N GLN A 124 -8.46 1.09 10.57
CA GLN A 124 -9.22 0.16 11.39
C GLN A 124 -10.04 0.92 12.45
N ARG A 125 -11.23 0.40 12.78
CA ARG A 125 -12.05 0.94 13.87
C ARG A 125 -11.26 0.96 15.19
N ALA A 126 -11.53 1.95 16.03
CA ALA A 126 -10.93 2.03 17.36
C ALA A 126 -11.31 0.80 18.22
N THR A 127 -10.38 0.36 19.07
CA THR A 127 -10.62 -0.69 20.07
C THR A 127 -11.54 -0.21 21.18
N ASP A 128 -11.52 1.10 21.48
CA ASP A 128 -12.53 1.79 22.29
C ASP A 128 -13.76 2.05 21.42
N PRO A 129 -15.00 1.75 21.90
CA PRO A 129 -16.22 2.00 21.14
C PRO A 129 -16.49 3.48 20.83
N THR A 130 -15.70 4.42 21.35
CA THR A 130 -15.89 5.86 21.10
C THR A 130 -14.85 6.39 20.10
N PRO A 131 -15.27 7.00 18.98
CA PRO A 131 -14.38 7.78 18.12
C PRO A 131 -13.58 8.83 18.88
N ALA A 132 -12.38 9.13 18.41
CA ALA A 132 -11.55 10.16 19.02
C ALA A 132 -12.24 11.53 18.94
N PRO A 133 -12.19 12.36 20.00
CA PRO A 133 -12.75 13.70 19.97
C PRO A 133 -12.01 14.56 18.94
N GLU A 134 -12.68 15.57 18.41
CA GLU A 134 -12.13 16.40 17.32
C GLU A 134 -10.84 17.12 17.69
N ASP A 135 -10.75 17.58 18.93
CA ASP A 135 -9.60 18.26 19.55
C ASP A 135 -8.61 17.29 20.21
N GLY A 136 -8.88 15.98 20.15
CA GLY A 136 -8.01 14.94 20.67
C GLY A 136 -6.84 14.61 19.74
N PRO A 137 -5.88 13.80 20.24
CA PRO A 137 -4.83 13.25 19.39
C PRO A 137 -5.44 12.39 18.28
N ILE A 138 -4.82 12.44 17.09
CA ILE A 138 -5.20 11.53 16.00
C ILE A 138 -4.83 10.11 16.44
N PRO A 139 -5.79 9.17 16.45
CA PRO A 139 -5.51 7.85 16.96
C PRO A 139 -4.65 7.03 15.98
N ASP A 140 -3.86 6.12 16.54
CA ASP A 140 -2.80 5.37 15.86
C ASP A 140 -3.24 3.95 15.46
N GLN A 141 -4.46 3.81 14.93
CA GLN A 141 -4.90 2.54 14.37
C GLN A 141 -4.23 2.28 13.03
N LEU A 142 -4.03 0.99 12.74
CA LEU A 142 -3.44 0.56 11.48
C LEU A 142 -4.32 0.93 10.29
N PRO A 143 -3.72 1.17 9.11
CA PRO A 143 -4.47 1.43 7.89
C PRO A 143 -5.48 0.32 7.57
N ASP A 144 -6.67 0.73 7.12
CA ASP A 144 -7.67 -0.14 6.53
C ASP A 144 -8.17 0.53 5.25
N ARG A 145 -7.39 0.34 4.19
CA ARG A 145 -7.59 0.97 2.88
C ARG A 145 -7.37 -0.05 1.78
N SER A 146 -8.25 -0.05 0.79
CA SER A 146 -8.29 -1.13 -0.20
C SER A 146 -8.69 -0.64 -1.59
N ILE A 147 -8.18 -1.30 -2.63
CA ILE A 147 -8.57 -1.03 -4.01
C ILE A 147 -8.99 -2.35 -4.66
N ALA A 148 -10.13 -2.34 -5.35
CA ALA A 148 -10.58 -3.50 -6.12
C ALA A 148 -9.80 -3.63 -7.44
N ARG A 149 -9.92 -4.79 -8.09
CA ARG A 149 -9.47 -4.95 -9.48
C ARG A 149 -10.12 -3.88 -10.37
N ASP A 150 -9.33 -3.28 -11.26
CA ASP A 150 -9.70 -2.20 -12.18
C ASP A 150 -10.10 -0.86 -11.54
N ALA A 151 -9.93 -0.71 -10.23
CA ALA A 151 -10.02 0.59 -9.57
C ALA A 151 -8.81 1.46 -9.91
N LEU A 152 -9.01 2.78 -10.01
CA LEU A 152 -7.94 3.73 -10.30
C LEU A 152 -7.68 4.64 -9.11
N LEU A 153 -6.48 4.58 -8.56
CA LEU A 153 -6.03 5.44 -7.46
C LEU A 153 -4.78 6.20 -7.89
N GLY A 154 -4.81 7.53 -7.82
CA GLY A 154 -3.75 8.38 -8.36
C GLY A 154 -3.47 9.62 -7.51
N PHE A 155 -2.19 9.85 -7.23
CA PHE A 155 -1.71 10.99 -6.43
C PHE A 155 -1.00 12.02 -7.31
N HIS A 156 -1.11 13.29 -6.96
CA HIS A 156 -0.28 14.36 -7.53
C HIS A 156 -0.12 15.50 -6.51
N ALA A 157 0.84 16.40 -6.73
CA ALA A 157 1.00 17.60 -5.89
C ALA A 157 -0.16 18.60 -6.07
N PRO A 158 -0.51 19.41 -5.05
CA PRO A 158 -1.52 20.44 -5.22
C PRO A 158 -1.12 21.37 -6.37
N TYR A 159 -2.06 21.60 -7.29
CA TYR A 159 -1.86 22.52 -8.39
C TYR A 159 -2.89 23.62 -8.34
N LEU A 160 -2.53 24.73 -8.98
CA LEU A 160 -3.42 25.86 -9.12
C LEU A 160 -4.30 25.67 -10.35
N ALA A 161 -5.60 25.45 -10.12
CA ALA A 161 -6.61 25.43 -11.18
C ALA A 161 -7.09 26.86 -11.46
N LEU A 162 -6.43 27.52 -12.41
CA LEU A 162 -6.82 28.84 -12.89
C LEU A 162 -7.89 28.72 -13.99
N SER A 163 -9.13 29.13 -13.70
CA SER A 163 -10.22 29.26 -14.70
C SER A 163 -10.49 30.73 -15.04
N GLY A 164 -10.28 31.14 -16.30
CA GLY A 164 -10.37 32.54 -16.75
C GLY A 164 -9.14 33.03 -17.53
N SER A 165 -9.24 34.22 -18.13
CA SER A 165 -8.19 34.81 -18.98
C SER A 165 -7.40 35.95 -18.31
N SER A 166 -7.72 36.34 -17.08
CA SER A 166 -7.02 37.39 -16.34
C SER A 166 -6.95 37.08 -14.85
N TYR A 167 -5.74 37.11 -14.28
CA TYR A 167 -5.48 36.86 -12.86
C TYR A 167 -4.69 38.03 -12.27
N THR A 168 -5.01 38.42 -11.05
CA THR A 168 -4.21 39.41 -10.32
C THR A 168 -2.97 38.74 -9.69
N ALA A 169 -1.97 39.54 -9.32
CA ALA A 169 -0.84 39.05 -8.53
C ALA A 169 -1.32 38.42 -7.21
N ASP A 170 -2.38 38.96 -6.60
CA ASP A 170 -2.97 38.43 -5.38
C ASP A 170 -3.56 37.03 -5.60
N ASN A 171 -4.27 36.79 -6.71
CA ASN A 171 -4.81 35.46 -7.03
C ASN A 171 -3.70 34.41 -7.15
N VAL A 172 -2.59 34.76 -7.81
CA VAL A 172 -1.45 33.85 -7.95
C VAL A 172 -0.74 33.63 -6.61
N SER A 173 -0.58 34.68 -5.81
CA SER A 173 0.05 34.61 -4.49
C SER A 173 -0.74 33.74 -3.51
N GLU A 174 -2.06 33.91 -3.47
CA GLU A 174 -2.96 33.14 -2.61
C GLU A 174 -2.93 31.64 -2.98
N ALA A 175 -3.02 31.35 -4.27
CA ALA A 175 -2.92 30.00 -4.79
C ALA A 175 -1.59 29.30 -4.49
N TYR A 176 -0.48 30.01 -4.70
CA TYR A 176 0.85 29.49 -4.37
C TYR A 176 0.96 29.21 -2.87
N THR A 177 0.44 30.13 -2.04
CA THR A 177 0.39 29.95 -0.58
C THR A 177 -0.42 28.72 -0.20
N ALA A 178 -1.60 28.53 -0.79
CA ALA A 178 -2.44 27.37 -0.54
C ALA A 178 -1.73 26.05 -0.93
N ALA A 179 -1.02 26.01 -2.05
CA ALA A 179 -0.26 24.83 -2.47
C ALA A 179 0.89 24.49 -1.51
N VAL A 180 1.69 25.48 -1.11
CA VAL A 180 2.79 25.30 -0.14
C VAL A 180 2.26 24.85 1.22
N LEU A 181 1.18 25.46 1.70
CA LEU A 181 0.53 25.06 2.95
C LEU A 181 -0.06 23.65 2.86
N GLY A 182 -0.61 23.26 1.69
CA GLY A 182 -1.09 21.90 1.44
C GLY A 182 0.02 20.86 1.54
N ILE A 183 1.16 21.11 0.90
CA ILE A 183 2.34 20.24 0.97
C ILE A 183 2.87 20.17 2.41
N SER A 184 3.04 21.32 3.06
CA SER A 184 3.53 21.40 4.44
C SER A 184 2.63 20.62 5.40
N ARG A 185 1.31 20.76 5.25
CA ARG A 185 0.33 20.03 6.05
C ARG A 185 0.36 18.53 5.77
N PHE A 186 0.52 18.11 4.51
CA PHE A 186 0.64 16.69 4.19
C PHE A 186 1.89 16.09 4.84
N ILE A 187 3.05 16.77 4.75
CA ILE A 187 4.28 16.34 5.42
C ILE A 187 4.05 16.23 6.94
N ALA A 188 3.41 17.23 7.55
CA ALA A 188 3.15 17.25 8.99
C ALA A 188 2.18 16.17 9.47
N THR A 189 1.40 15.57 8.57
CA THR A 189 0.38 14.56 8.89
C THR A 189 0.68 13.19 8.29
N ALA A 190 1.76 13.04 7.53
CA ALA A 190 2.08 11.82 6.77
C ALA A 190 2.22 10.58 7.66
N ASP A 191 2.87 10.72 8.82
CA ASP A 191 3.05 9.62 9.77
C ASP A 191 1.69 9.17 10.34
N HIS A 192 0.79 10.10 10.66
CA HIS A 192 -0.58 9.77 11.07
C HIS A 192 -1.36 9.07 9.95
N LEU A 193 -1.02 9.33 8.69
CA LEU A 193 -1.60 8.67 7.52
C LEU A 193 -0.89 7.38 7.13
N TYR A 194 0.11 6.93 7.91
CA TYR A 194 0.95 5.76 7.62
C TYR A 194 1.57 5.85 6.21
N VAL A 195 2.12 7.02 5.91
CA VAL A 195 2.93 7.25 4.71
C VAL A 195 4.30 7.72 5.16
N SER A 196 5.33 6.93 4.89
CA SER A 196 6.68 7.31 5.25
C SER A 196 7.05 8.61 4.54
N THR A 197 7.61 9.56 5.30
CA THR A 197 8.13 10.83 4.77
C THR A 197 9.12 10.65 3.62
N ALA A 198 9.86 9.53 3.61
CA ALA A 198 10.79 9.18 2.54
C ALA A 198 10.10 8.82 1.21
N GLU A 199 8.83 8.45 1.24
CA GLU A 199 8.05 8.05 0.06
C GLU A 199 7.17 9.20 -0.48
N LEU A 200 6.96 10.26 0.31
CA LEU A 200 6.19 11.45 -0.09
C LEU A 200 6.62 12.07 -1.43
N PRO A 201 7.93 12.12 -1.80
CA PRO A 201 8.32 12.64 -3.09
C PRO A 201 7.67 11.90 -4.27
N LYS A 202 7.33 10.61 -4.16
CA LYS A 202 6.62 9.89 -5.21
C LYS A 202 5.20 10.41 -5.43
N LEU A 203 4.51 10.76 -4.35
CA LEU A 203 3.13 11.25 -4.37
C LEU A 203 3.04 12.72 -4.80
N LEU A 204 4.09 13.50 -4.51
CA LEU A 204 4.17 14.93 -4.76
C LEU A 204 4.92 15.31 -6.04
N LYS A 205 5.65 14.39 -6.67
CA LYS A 205 6.36 14.64 -7.93
C LYS A 205 5.43 14.88 -9.14
N PRO A 206 4.32 14.12 -9.32
CA PRO A 206 3.45 14.31 -10.47
C PRO A 206 2.85 15.72 -10.49
N THR A 207 2.78 16.28 -11.70
CA THR A 207 2.20 17.60 -11.96
C THR A 207 0.70 17.49 -12.28
N ARG A 208 0.03 18.59 -12.65
CA ARG A 208 -1.41 18.61 -12.93
C ARG A 208 -1.87 17.53 -13.92
N ASP A 209 -1.08 17.30 -14.97
CA ASP A 209 -1.46 16.41 -16.09
C ASP A 209 -0.88 14.99 -15.93
N ASP A 210 -0.38 14.66 -14.74
CA ASP A 210 0.26 13.39 -14.43
C ASP A 210 -0.21 12.86 -13.07
N LEU A 211 -0.15 11.54 -12.88
CA LEU A 211 -0.54 10.88 -11.65
C LEU A 211 0.49 9.82 -11.28
N TYR A 212 0.86 9.80 -10.00
CA TYR A 212 1.47 8.62 -9.41
C TYR A 212 0.36 7.60 -9.15
N MET A 213 0.26 6.63 -10.05
CA MET A 213 -0.75 5.57 -9.98
C MET A 213 -0.33 4.49 -8.98
N ALA A 214 -1.25 4.12 -8.09
CA ALA A 214 -1.08 3.00 -7.16
C ALA A 214 -1.49 1.67 -7.82
N ASP A 215 -0.82 1.32 -8.91
CA ASP A 215 -1.23 0.24 -9.83
C ASP A 215 -0.18 -0.87 -10.02
N ASN A 216 0.85 -0.87 -9.18
CA ASN A 216 1.90 -1.87 -9.15
C ASN A 216 2.15 -2.39 -7.73
N VAL A 217 2.93 -3.46 -7.63
CA VAL A 217 3.25 -4.14 -6.36
C VAL A 217 3.89 -3.19 -5.35
N ASP A 218 4.88 -2.39 -5.74
CA ASP A 218 5.55 -1.44 -4.85
C ASP A 218 4.55 -0.46 -4.24
N ALA A 219 3.75 0.17 -5.10
CA ALA A 219 2.83 1.23 -4.71
C ALA A 219 1.80 0.76 -3.70
N VAL A 220 1.13 -0.37 -3.95
CA VAL A 220 0.14 -0.89 -3.00
C VAL A 220 0.79 -1.32 -1.68
N ARG A 221 2.05 -1.78 -1.70
CA ARG A 221 2.75 -2.23 -0.50
C ARG A 221 3.22 -1.09 0.39
N PHE A 222 4.03 -0.15 -0.09
CA PHE A 222 4.51 0.92 0.80
C PHE A 222 3.38 1.85 1.26
N LEU A 223 2.30 1.95 0.47
CA LEU A 223 1.07 2.62 0.87
C LEU A 223 0.15 1.72 1.69
N GLY A 224 0.49 0.51 2.12
CA GLY A 224 -0.36 -0.33 2.96
C GLY A 224 -1.80 -0.46 2.43
N ILE A 225 -1.94 -0.73 1.13
CA ILE A 225 -3.20 -0.90 0.41
C ILE A 225 -3.47 -2.39 0.24
N ASP A 226 -4.64 -2.85 0.65
CA ASP A 226 -5.10 -4.19 0.30
C ASP A 226 -5.69 -4.19 -1.12
N TYR A 227 -5.01 -4.88 -2.04
CA TYR A 227 -5.51 -5.09 -3.40
C TYR A 227 -6.52 -6.24 -3.40
N ILE A 228 -7.81 -5.95 -3.51
CA ILE A 228 -8.93 -6.91 -3.42
C ILE A 228 -9.03 -7.73 -4.72
N ASP A 229 -8.02 -8.57 -4.94
CA ASP A 229 -8.00 -9.63 -5.92
C ASP A 229 -7.34 -10.86 -5.30
N TYR A 230 -8.19 -11.84 -4.97
CA TYR A 230 -7.78 -13.11 -4.37
C TYR A 230 -7.84 -14.26 -5.36
N ALA A 231 -7.92 -13.99 -6.68
CA ALA A 231 -7.96 -15.03 -7.70
C ALA A 231 -6.68 -15.87 -7.77
N LEU A 232 -5.56 -15.33 -7.27
CA LEU A 232 -4.28 -16.02 -7.21
C LEU A 232 -3.74 -16.05 -5.77
N GLN A 233 -3.74 -17.22 -5.16
CA GLN A 233 -3.24 -17.44 -3.80
C GLN A 233 -2.04 -18.38 -3.80
N ILE A 234 -1.20 -18.30 -2.76
CA ILE A 234 0.02 -19.11 -2.64
C ILE A 234 -0.31 -20.61 -2.67
N ARG A 235 -1.40 -21.01 -2.02
CA ARG A 235 -1.88 -22.40 -2.00
C ARG A 235 -2.27 -22.96 -3.37
N ASP A 236 -2.56 -22.10 -4.34
CA ASP A 236 -3.00 -22.48 -5.69
C ASP A 236 -1.84 -22.53 -6.69
N LEU A 237 -0.61 -22.22 -6.26
CA LEU A 237 0.58 -22.23 -7.09
C LEU A 237 1.05 -23.66 -7.41
N LYS A 238 1.48 -23.91 -8.65
CA LYS A 238 2.07 -25.19 -9.08
C LYS A 238 3.40 -25.50 -8.39
N GLY A 239 4.07 -24.47 -7.90
CA GLY A 239 5.33 -24.53 -7.18
C GLY A 239 5.89 -23.14 -6.92
N ILE A 240 6.93 -23.07 -6.12
CA ILE A 240 7.59 -21.81 -5.73
C ILE A 240 9.01 -21.88 -6.28
N THR A 241 9.44 -20.84 -7.00
CA THR A 241 10.76 -20.80 -7.66
C THR A 241 11.75 -19.88 -6.92
N PRO A 242 13.06 -19.94 -7.23
CA PRO A 242 14.05 -19.04 -6.65
C PRO A 242 13.76 -17.55 -6.84
N SER A 243 13.36 -17.12 -8.04
CA SER A 243 13.02 -15.71 -8.28
C SER A 243 11.80 -15.30 -7.47
N MET A 244 10.78 -16.15 -7.38
CA MET A 244 9.61 -15.86 -6.54
C MET A 244 9.97 -15.62 -5.08
N ILE A 245 10.91 -16.42 -4.54
CA ILE A 245 11.39 -16.28 -3.16
C ILE A 245 12.21 -15.02 -2.96
N LEU A 246 13.15 -14.74 -3.87
CA LEU A 246 13.95 -13.51 -3.78
C LEU A 246 13.03 -12.28 -3.80
N ASN A 247 12.03 -12.30 -4.69
CA ASN A 247 11.08 -11.22 -4.75
C ASN A 247 10.29 -11.07 -3.44
N ALA A 248 9.77 -12.18 -2.92
CA ALA A 248 9.07 -12.20 -1.64
C ALA A 248 9.92 -11.61 -0.53
N CYS A 249 11.17 -12.07 -0.40
CA CYS A 249 12.13 -11.61 0.61
C CYS A 249 12.39 -10.10 0.55
N VAL A 250 12.66 -9.56 -0.65
CA VAL A 250 12.95 -8.13 -0.79
C VAL A 250 11.69 -7.31 -0.56
N ASN A 251 10.61 -7.59 -1.29
CA ASN A 251 9.37 -6.81 -1.20
C ASN A 251 8.84 -6.75 0.22
N ARG A 252 8.82 -7.90 0.91
CA ARG A 252 8.35 -8.01 2.30
C ARG A 252 9.19 -7.21 3.28
N TYR A 253 10.52 -7.28 3.16
CA TYR A 253 11.43 -6.55 4.04
C TYR A 253 11.19 -5.04 4.01
N TYR A 254 11.04 -4.46 2.82
CA TYR A 254 10.76 -3.03 2.66
C TYR A 254 9.32 -2.67 3.01
N HIS A 255 8.34 -3.48 2.59
CA HIS A 255 6.93 -3.26 2.90
C HIS A 255 6.66 -3.24 4.41
N LEU A 256 7.18 -4.20 5.17
CA LEU A 256 7.04 -4.21 6.63
C LEU A 256 7.65 -2.97 7.30
N ARG A 257 8.54 -2.25 6.61
CA ARG A 257 9.11 -0.98 7.06
C ARG A 257 8.38 0.26 6.52
N GLY A 258 7.29 0.09 5.78
CA GLY A 258 6.57 1.18 5.12
C GLY A 258 7.41 1.86 4.03
N ARG A 259 8.32 1.11 3.38
CA ARG A 259 9.27 1.63 2.39
C ARG A 259 9.09 0.99 1.02
N SER A 260 9.50 1.74 0.01
CA SER A 260 9.67 1.26 -1.34
C SER A 260 10.69 0.14 -1.43
N SER A 261 10.36 -0.86 -2.23
CA SER A 261 11.21 -2.01 -2.59
C SER A 261 11.91 -1.87 -3.95
N LEU A 262 11.60 -0.83 -4.74
CA LEU A 262 12.22 -0.59 -6.06
C LEU A 262 13.76 -0.66 -6.08
N ALA A 263 14.43 -0.05 -5.09
CA ALA A 263 15.89 -0.11 -4.98
C ALA A 263 16.40 -1.38 -4.26
N GLY A 264 15.49 -2.13 -3.64
CA GLY A 264 15.76 -3.30 -2.80
C GLY A 264 16.47 -4.43 -3.54
N TYR A 265 16.15 -4.65 -4.81
CA TYR A 265 16.76 -5.74 -5.60
C TYR A 265 18.21 -5.44 -5.96
N GLY A 266 18.51 -4.20 -6.36
CA GLY A 266 19.88 -3.77 -6.60
C GLY A 266 20.73 -3.88 -5.33
N MET A 267 20.17 -3.49 -4.17
CA MET A 267 20.82 -3.67 -2.88
C MET A 267 21.02 -5.16 -2.54
N ALA A 268 20.00 -5.99 -2.70
CA ALA A 268 20.10 -7.42 -2.43
C ALA A 268 21.13 -8.11 -3.34
N ALA A 269 21.24 -7.72 -4.61
CA ALA A 269 22.26 -8.22 -5.53
C ALA A 269 23.68 -7.88 -5.02
N SER A 270 23.93 -6.60 -4.70
CA SER A 270 25.21 -6.15 -4.13
C SER A 270 25.56 -6.88 -2.85
N VAL A 271 24.59 -7.03 -1.95
CA VAL A 271 24.76 -7.71 -0.65
C VAL A 271 25.13 -9.19 -0.84
N ARG A 272 24.53 -9.85 -1.82
CA ARG A 272 24.83 -11.24 -2.15
C ARG A 272 26.24 -11.40 -2.72
N GLU A 273 26.70 -10.46 -3.55
CA GLU A 273 28.08 -10.42 -4.03
C GLU A 273 29.07 -10.20 -2.88
N GLU A 274 28.80 -9.23 -2.00
CA GLU A 274 29.60 -8.98 -0.79
C GLU A 274 29.69 -10.20 0.12
N PHE A 275 28.59 -10.95 0.29
CA PHE A 275 28.61 -12.19 1.06
C PHE A 275 29.52 -13.24 0.42
N VAL A 276 29.44 -13.43 -0.90
CA VAL A 276 30.30 -14.38 -1.64
C VAL A 276 31.77 -13.99 -1.52
N GLU A 277 32.10 -12.72 -1.65
CA GLU A 277 33.48 -12.22 -1.51
C GLU A 277 33.98 -12.37 -0.07
N GLY A 278 33.18 -11.98 0.91
CA GLY A 278 33.50 -12.11 2.33
C GLY A 278 33.73 -13.57 2.73
N SER A 279 32.90 -14.49 2.24
CA SER A 279 33.04 -15.92 2.49
C SER A 279 34.35 -16.48 1.92
N LYS A 280 34.74 -16.08 0.70
CA LYS A 280 36.03 -16.46 0.10
C LYS A 280 37.21 -15.93 0.92
N LEU A 281 37.14 -14.69 1.40
CA LEU A 281 38.20 -14.08 2.22
C LEU A 281 38.35 -14.74 3.59
N LEU A 282 37.23 -15.23 4.17
CA LEU A 282 37.23 -15.96 5.44
C LEU A 282 37.60 -17.44 5.28
N GLU A 283 37.70 -17.95 4.05
CA GLU A 283 37.94 -19.36 3.74
C GLU A 283 36.95 -20.32 4.45
N ASN A 284 35.70 -19.87 4.66
CA ASN A 284 34.71 -20.63 5.43
C ASN A 284 33.85 -21.58 4.57
N GLY A 285 33.98 -21.56 3.24
CA GLY A 285 33.30 -22.46 2.32
C GLY A 285 31.81 -22.16 2.08
N GLU A 286 31.32 -21.02 2.55
CA GLU A 286 29.92 -20.61 2.44
C GLU A 286 29.59 -19.86 1.14
N GLU A 287 30.54 -19.70 0.21
CA GLU A 287 30.36 -18.85 -0.99
C GLU A 287 29.32 -19.42 -1.97
N LYS A 288 28.92 -20.68 -1.77
CA LYS A 288 27.85 -21.37 -2.51
C LYS A 288 26.50 -21.32 -1.81
N GLU A 289 26.45 -20.81 -0.58
CA GLU A 289 25.26 -20.75 0.29
C GLU A 289 24.55 -19.38 0.24
N VAL A 290 24.89 -18.54 -0.74
CA VAL A 290 24.24 -17.22 -0.97
C VAL A 290 22.73 -17.35 -1.23
N PHE A 291 22.30 -18.51 -1.72
CA PHE A 291 20.91 -18.92 -1.80
C PHE A 291 20.86 -20.42 -1.46
N GLY A 292 20.51 -20.74 -0.23
CA GLY A 292 20.55 -22.10 0.28
C GLY A 292 19.17 -22.62 0.69
N VAL A 293 19.06 -23.93 0.83
CA VAL A 293 17.86 -24.61 1.31
C VAL A 293 18.23 -25.45 2.52
N ARG A 294 17.53 -25.25 3.64
CA ARG A 294 17.74 -26.01 4.87
C ARG A 294 16.47 -26.73 5.29
N ARG A 295 16.60 -28.01 5.62
CA ARG A 295 15.51 -28.82 6.18
C ARG A 295 15.42 -28.56 7.68
N ILE A 296 14.25 -28.14 8.17
CA ILE A 296 13.98 -27.83 9.58
C ILE A 296 12.75 -28.63 10.03
N LYS A 297 12.65 -29.04 11.30
CA LYS A 297 11.44 -29.74 11.77
C LYS A 297 10.25 -28.78 11.78
N TYR A 298 9.09 -29.33 11.45
CA TYR A 298 7.82 -28.63 11.49
C TYR A 298 6.77 -29.62 11.99
N GLY A 299 6.65 -29.67 13.32
CA GLY A 299 5.80 -30.63 14.01
C GLY A 299 6.43 -32.00 13.97
N GLU A 300 5.66 -32.98 13.52
CA GLU A 300 6.13 -34.35 13.25
C GLU A 300 6.82 -34.48 11.88
N ARG A 301 6.73 -33.45 11.03
CA ARG A 301 7.32 -33.43 9.68
C ARG A 301 8.57 -32.57 9.65
N SER A 302 9.15 -32.44 8.46
CA SER A 302 10.12 -31.38 8.17
C SER A 302 9.57 -30.46 7.11
N THR A 303 10.11 -29.26 7.04
CA THR A 303 9.89 -28.32 5.95
C THR A 303 11.22 -27.83 5.39
N ASN A 304 11.20 -27.41 4.14
CA ASN A 304 12.31 -26.70 3.54
C ASN A 304 12.15 -25.21 3.84
N VAL A 305 13.26 -24.60 4.25
CA VAL A 305 13.39 -23.17 4.47
C VAL A 305 14.50 -22.68 3.56
N VAL A 306 14.17 -21.72 2.72
CA VAL A 306 15.14 -21.07 1.83
C VAL A 306 15.71 -19.87 2.55
N PHE A 307 17.01 -19.62 2.40
CA PHE A 307 17.67 -18.47 3.01
C PHE A 307 18.56 -17.75 2.01
N THR A 308 18.57 -16.42 2.07
CA THR A 308 19.41 -15.57 1.22
C THR A 308 19.64 -14.21 1.89
N PRO A 309 20.83 -13.61 1.81
CA PRO A 309 21.08 -12.29 2.38
C PRO A 309 20.50 -11.22 1.44
N ILE A 310 19.79 -10.23 1.99
CA ILE A 310 19.07 -9.23 1.19
C ILE A 310 19.43 -7.78 1.52
N ALA A 311 20.03 -7.54 2.69
CA ALA A 311 20.45 -6.22 3.13
C ALA A 311 21.64 -6.36 4.11
N LYS A 312 22.25 -5.24 4.47
CA LYS A 312 23.16 -5.16 5.63
C LYS A 312 22.38 -4.74 6.86
N THR A 313 22.86 -5.10 8.04
CA THR A 313 22.38 -4.51 9.30
C THR A 313 22.69 -3.01 9.32
N ASP A 314 21.96 -2.24 10.13
CA ASP A 314 22.11 -0.77 10.18
C ASP A 314 23.53 -0.33 10.61
N ASP A 315 24.25 -1.18 11.34
CA ASP A 315 25.65 -0.97 11.72
C ASP A 315 26.67 -1.44 10.66
N GLY A 316 26.20 -2.05 9.56
CA GLY A 316 27.00 -2.58 8.47
C GLY A 316 27.80 -3.85 8.79
N ARG A 317 27.75 -4.36 10.02
CA ARG A 317 28.64 -5.44 10.50
C ARG A 317 28.20 -6.82 10.03
N SER A 318 26.90 -7.03 9.85
CA SER A 318 26.31 -8.32 9.50
C SER A 318 25.37 -8.18 8.31
N PHE A 319 24.90 -9.33 7.81
CA PHE A 319 23.86 -9.39 6.80
C PHE A 319 22.50 -9.53 7.46
N VAL A 320 21.48 -9.00 6.81
CA VAL A 320 20.08 -9.34 7.08
C VAL A 320 19.71 -10.48 6.13
N TRP A 321 19.50 -11.65 6.71
CA TRP A 321 19.06 -12.85 6.02
C TRP A 321 17.55 -12.90 5.99
N CYS A 322 16.99 -13.05 4.79
CA CYS A 322 15.61 -13.50 4.66
C CYS A 322 15.57 -15.02 4.77
N LEU A 323 14.63 -15.53 5.55
CA LEU A 323 14.30 -16.95 5.59
C LEU A 323 12.85 -17.10 5.13
N PHE A 324 12.68 -17.76 4.00
CA PHE A 324 11.40 -18.05 3.38
C PHE A 324 10.98 -19.47 3.73
N GLY A 325 9.88 -19.61 4.46
CA GLY A 325 9.38 -20.91 4.89
C GLY A 325 8.12 -20.82 5.74
N PRO A 326 7.42 -21.95 5.96
CA PRO A 326 7.61 -23.24 5.28
C PRO A 326 7.31 -23.12 3.77
N VAL A 327 8.08 -23.79 2.91
CA VAL A 327 7.77 -23.82 1.46
C VAL A 327 6.46 -24.58 1.24
N GLY A 328 5.41 -23.86 0.81
CA GLY A 328 4.07 -24.40 0.62
C GLY A 328 2.98 -23.35 0.78
N SER A 329 1.76 -23.78 1.13
CA SER A 329 0.60 -22.89 1.33
C SER A 329 0.80 -21.83 2.41
N ASP A 330 1.59 -22.17 3.44
CA ASP A 330 1.77 -21.35 4.64
C ASP A 330 3.07 -20.53 4.58
N ALA A 331 3.60 -20.36 3.36
CA ALA A 331 4.86 -19.66 3.16
C ALA A 331 4.79 -18.24 3.70
N THR A 332 5.87 -17.85 4.37
CA THR A 332 6.09 -16.49 4.86
C THR A 332 7.58 -16.18 4.85
N THR A 333 7.93 -14.95 5.20
CA THR A 333 9.30 -14.48 5.33
C THR A 333 9.56 -14.05 6.77
N ILE A 334 10.70 -14.47 7.33
CA ILE A 334 11.27 -13.89 8.56
C ILE A 334 12.66 -13.35 8.26
N TYR A 335 13.16 -12.47 9.13
CA TYR A 335 14.46 -11.82 8.93
C TYR A 335 15.34 -12.00 10.17
N LYS A 336 16.60 -12.37 9.98
CA LYS A 336 17.58 -12.54 11.06
C LYS A 336 18.91 -11.88 10.69
N PRO A 337 19.58 -11.18 11.62
CA PRO A 337 20.93 -10.71 11.41
C PRO A 337 21.92 -11.87 11.63
N ALA A 338 22.89 -12.04 10.72
CA ALA A 338 24.02 -12.95 10.90
C ALA A 338 25.17 -12.59 9.95
N GLY A 339 26.41 -12.82 10.39
CA GLY A 339 27.61 -12.68 9.56
C GLY A 339 27.88 -13.88 8.67
N THR A 340 27.50 -15.09 9.11
CA THR A 340 27.70 -16.36 8.40
C THR A 340 26.44 -17.23 8.41
N VAL A 341 26.40 -18.24 7.53
CA VAL A 341 25.31 -19.23 7.50
C VAL A 341 25.37 -20.14 8.72
N GLU A 342 26.58 -20.45 9.21
CA GLU A 342 26.74 -21.16 10.47
C GLU A 342 26.11 -20.40 11.65
N GLU A 343 26.37 -19.10 11.77
CA GLU A 343 25.79 -18.24 12.81
C GLU A 343 24.27 -18.17 12.69
N LEU A 344 23.75 -17.98 11.47
CA LEU A 344 22.32 -17.86 11.16
C LEU A 344 21.49 -19.01 11.76
N PHE A 345 22.04 -20.21 11.79
CA PHE A 345 21.34 -21.43 12.21
C PHE A 345 21.92 -22.06 13.49
N ALA A 346 22.77 -21.34 14.23
CA ALA A 346 23.40 -21.85 15.44
C ALA A 346 22.36 -22.26 16.50
N GLU A 347 21.24 -21.54 16.61
CA GLU A 347 20.19 -21.82 17.59
C GLU A 347 19.47 -23.16 17.36
N LEU A 348 19.39 -23.64 16.10
CA LEU A 348 18.80 -24.95 15.80
C LEU A 348 19.63 -26.13 16.32
N ARG A 349 20.92 -25.93 16.62
CA ARG A 349 21.80 -26.98 17.16
C ARG A 349 21.57 -27.25 18.66
N ASN A 350 20.95 -26.31 19.38
CA ASN A 350 20.87 -26.32 20.85
C ASN A 350 19.50 -26.75 21.43
N GLY A 351 18.60 -27.33 20.63
CA GLY A 351 17.37 -27.96 21.14
C GLY A 351 16.05 -27.45 20.54
N SER A 352 16.05 -26.33 19.81
CA SER A 352 14.85 -25.76 19.16
C SER A 352 14.75 -26.13 17.68
N GLY A 353 14.89 -27.42 17.34
CA GLY A 353 14.87 -27.88 15.95
C GLY A 353 13.56 -27.63 15.19
N GLN A 354 12.60 -26.94 15.79
CA GLN A 354 11.28 -26.63 15.27
C GLN A 354 11.23 -25.23 14.65
N TRP A 355 10.60 -25.13 13.49
CA TRP A 355 10.47 -23.87 12.74
C TRP A 355 9.75 -22.78 13.54
N TRP A 356 8.68 -23.07 14.29
CA TRP A 356 7.97 -22.01 15.03
C TRP A 356 8.89 -21.36 16.08
N GLU A 357 9.58 -22.17 16.89
CA GLU A 357 10.53 -21.68 17.91
C GLU A 357 11.66 -20.87 17.29
N PHE A 358 12.22 -21.36 16.19
CA PHE A 358 13.25 -20.67 15.43
C PHE A 358 12.74 -19.33 14.86
N SER A 359 11.57 -19.36 14.23
CA SER A 359 10.98 -18.20 13.56
C SER A 359 10.58 -17.09 14.53
N SER A 360 10.19 -17.44 15.76
CA SER A 360 9.79 -16.48 16.79
C SER A 360 10.85 -16.24 17.86
N SER A 361 12.09 -16.69 17.65
CA SER A 361 13.16 -16.56 18.65
C SER A 361 13.60 -15.10 18.83
N GLN A 362 14.37 -14.83 19.87
CA GLN A 362 14.89 -13.49 20.15
C GLN A 362 15.87 -12.98 19.08
N THR A 363 16.44 -13.87 18.26
CA THR A 363 17.33 -13.49 17.15
C THR A 363 16.55 -13.08 15.90
N THR A 364 15.25 -13.33 15.83
CA THR A 364 14.38 -12.84 14.74
C THR A 364 14.15 -11.34 14.88
N MET A 365 14.39 -10.61 13.80
CA MET A 365 14.08 -9.19 13.71
C MET A 365 12.57 -8.97 13.79
N LYS A 366 12.15 -8.09 14.69
CA LYS A 366 10.79 -7.56 14.70
C LYS A 366 10.72 -6.42 13.69
N ILE A 367 10.02 -6.64 12.58
CA ILE A 367 9.85 -5.66 11.52
C ILE A 367 8.35 -5.42 11.32
N GLY A 368 7.96 -4.15 11.25
CA GLY A 368 6.59 -3.72 11.04
C GLY A 368 5.73 -3.64 12.30
N HIS A 369 4.51 -3.17 12.10
CA HIS A 369 3.50 -3.03 13.15
C HIS A 369 2.74 -4.35 13.31
N THR A 370 2.41 -4.71 14.55
CA THR A 370 2.18 -6.07 15.03
C THR A 370 0.86 -6.75 14.61
N ASP A 371 0.14 -6.30 13.57
CA ASP A 371 -1.06 -7.00 13.09
C ASP A 371 -0.72 -8.04 12.00
N PRO A 372 -0.87 -9.34 12.29
CA PRO A 372 -0.53 -10.41 11.35
C PRO A 372 -1.42 -10.47 10.11
N ILE A 373 -2.67 -9.96 10.17
CA ILE A 373 -3.66 -10.15 9.09
C ILE A 373 -3.38 -9.17 7.93
N GLU A 374 -3.09 -7.90 8.24
CA GLU A 374 -2.71 -6.87 7.26
C GLU A 374 -1.31 -7.13 6.66
N THR A 375 -0.52 -7.98 7.31
CA THR A 375 0.86 -8.29 6.94
C THR A 375 1.03 -9.70 6.36
N MET A 376 -0.05 -10.40 5.98
CA MET A 376 0.03 -11.75 5.39
C MET A 376 0.65 -11.76 4.00
N MET A 377 1.50 -12.76 3.73
CA MET A 377 2.17 -12.93 2.44
C MET A 377 1.21 -13.28 1.33
N ARG A 378 1.34 -12.60 0.20
CA ARG A 378 0.53 -12.81 -0.99
C ARG A 378 1.42 -13.05 -2.20
N VAL A 379 0.81 -13.61 -3.24
CA VAL A 379 1.50 -13.89 -4.50
C VAL A 379 2.08 -12.63 -5.14
N LEU A 380 1.44 -11.48 -4.97
CA LEU A 380 1.96 -10.20 -5.47
C LEU A 380 3.30 -9.80 -4.83
N ASP A 381 3.66 -10.33 -3.64
CA ASP A 381 4.98 -10.12 -3.07
C ASP A 381 6.07 -10.90 -3.81
N MET A 382 5.71 -11.91 -4.60
CA MET A 382 6.63 -12.86 -5.23
C MET A 382 7.03 -12.46 -6.66
N VAL A 383 6.83 -11.20 -7.05
CA VAL A 383 7.17 -10.66 -8.36
C VAL A 383 7.91 -9.32 -8.22
N PRO A 384 8.58 -8.81 -9.28
CA PRO A 384 9.28 -7.54 -9.21
C PRO A 384 8.35 -6.38 -8.79
N PRO A 385 8.86 -5.41 -8.04
CA PRO A 385 8.05 -4.37 -7.39
C PRO A 385 7.35 -3.44 -8.40
N GLU A 386 7.93 -3.25 -9.57
CA GLU A 386 7.34 -2.49 -10.68
C GLU A 386 6.22 -3.24 -11.43
N THR A 387 6.00 -4.52 -11.14
CA THR A 387 4.98 -5.33 -11.81
C THR A 387 3.61 -4.73 -11.60
N LYS A 388 2.89 -4.44 -12.69
CA LYS A 388 1.49 -3.99 -12.63
C LYS A 388 0.63 -5.06 -11.98
N LEU A 389 -0.35 -4.66 -11.19
CA LEU A 389 -1.19 -5.59 -10.42
C LEU A 389 -1.87 -6.64 -11.32
N ASN A 390 -2.32 -6.23 -12.50
CA ASN A 390 -2.94 -7.13 -13.49
C ASN A 390 -1.94 -8.09 -14.18
N ASP A 391 -0.63 -7.83 -14.09
CA ASP A 391 0.42 -8.66 -14.69
C ASP A 391 1.04 -9.67 -13.72
N VAL A 392 0.68 -9.64 -12.43
CA VAL A 392 1.24 -10.53 -11.39
C VAL A 392 1.14 -12.01 -11.80
N GLY A 393 -0.03 -12.45 -12.25
CA GLY A 393 -0.24 -13.84 -12.66
C GLY A 393 0.61 -14.25 -13.87
N LYS A 394 0.86 -13.32 -14.80
CA LYS A 394 1.73 -13.54 -15.95
C LYS A 394 3.18 -13.75 -15.53
N ILE A 395 3.70 -12.88 -14.65
CA ILE A 395 5.09 -12.99 -14.18
C ILE A 395 5.30 -14.28 -13.37
N VAL A 396 4.36 -14.63 -12.49
CA VAL A 396 4.42 -15.91 -11.75
C VAL A 396 4.41 -17.10 -12.71
N GLY A 397 3.57 -17.06 -13.74
CA GLY A 397 3.53 -18.11 -14.76
C GLY A 397 4.84 -18.24 -15.53
N GLN A 398 5.54 -17.14 -15.80
CA GLN A 398 6.86 -17.14 -16.44
C GLN A 398 7.90 -17.80 -15.54
N TYR A 399 8.00 -17.40 -14.27
CA TYR A 399 8.93 -18.03 -13.33
C TYR A 399 8.71 -19.54 -13.21
N GLN A 400 7.45 -19.98 -13.07
CA GLN A 400 7.12 -21.41 -12.97
C GLN A 400 7.38 -22.21 -14.25
N ALA A 401 7.51 -21.55 -15.40
CA ALA A 401 7.87 -22.20 -16.66
C ALA A 401 9.38 -22.27 -16.88
N ASP A 402 10.10 -21.23 -16.45
CA ASP A 402 11.52 -21.04 -16.75
C ASP A 402 12.45 -21.59 -15.66
N GLU A 403 11.95 -21.73 -14.43
CA GLU A 403 12.76 -22.10 -13.26
C GLU A 403 12.30 -23.44 -12.65
N MET A 404 13.26 -24.17 -12.08
CA MET A 404 12.94 -25.33 -11.25
C MET A 404 12.31 -24.90 -9.93
N ASN A 405 11.21 -25.54 -9.56
CA ASN A 405 10.58 -25.33 -8.26
C ASN A 405 11.50 -25.77 -7.12
N ILE A 406 11.46 -25.03 -6.01
CA ILE A 406 12.01 -25.48 -4.75
C ILE A 406 11.26 -26.74 -4.33
N PRO A 407 11.96 -27.85 -4.02
CA PRO A 407 11.30 -29.08 -3.60
C PRO A 407 10.40 -28.84 -2.39
N SER A 408 9.17 -29.33 -2.44
CA SER A 408 8.38 -29.52 -1.22
C SER A 408 8.99 -30.66 -0.38
N PRO A 409 8.93 -30.56 0.96
CA PRO A 409 9.63 -31.45 1.89
C PRO A 409 9.24 -32.94 1.85
#